data_AF-A0A1V9YCJ7-F1
#
_entry.id   AF-A0A1V9YCJ7-F1
#
_cell.length_a   1.000
_cell.length_b   1.000
_cell.length_c   1.000
_cell.angle_alpha   90.00
_cell.angle_beta   90.00
_cell.angle_gamma   90.00
#
_symmetry.space_group_name_H-M   'P 1'
#
loop_
_entity.id
_entity.type
_entity.pdbx_description
1 polymer ?
#
loop_
_entity_poly.entity_id
_entity_poly.type
_entity_poly.pdbx_seq_one_letter_code
_entity_poly.pdbx_strand_id
1 'polypeptide(L)'
;MSGFLRDMITQCDNVVASKLEDAVIVDTPHVLKATYRKDNADERSWEKAMMDLGRASNLTVSQSEVEMVKVQTLMYENCFPGTIQDFDPEFKKLMGMENMKSHDVMLLESIKDGSNPILLPVDSGLPST
;
A
#
# COMPACT_ATOMS: atom_id res chain seq x y z
N MET A 1 23.25 -1.58 3.18
CA MET A 1 21.89 -2.17 3.08
C MET A 1 21.00 -1.29 3.92
N SER A 2 20.04 -0.61 3.30
CA SER A 2 18.95 0.05 4.00
C SER A 2 17.98 -1.01 4.54
N GLY A 3 17.14 -0.65 5.52
CA GLY A 3 16.10 -1.54 6.02
C GLY A 3 15.09 -1.90 4.93
N PHE A 4 14.42 -3.04 5.07
CA PHE A 4 13.42 -3.54 4.11
C PHE A 4 12.34 -2.49 3.81
N LEU A 5 11.83 -1.83 4.85
CA LEU A 5 10.83 -0.78 4.71
C LEU A 5 11.37 0.45 3.99
N ARG A 6 12.59 0.87 4.33
CA ARG A 6 13.24 1.99 3.65
C ARG A 6 13.42 1.70 2.17
N ASP A 7 13.88 0.51 1.82
CA ASP A 7 14.02 0.10 0.43
C ASP A 7 12.69 0.17 -0.29
N MET A 8 11.63 -0.33 0.32
CA MET A 8 10.32 -0.33 -0.31
C MET A 8 9.74 1.07 -0.59
N ILE A 9 9.97 2.04 0.29
CA ILE A 9 9.47 3.41 0.12
C ILE A 9 10.43 4.31 -0.68
N THR A 10 11.65 3.86 -1.02
CA THR A 10 12.66 4.68 -1.71
C THR A 10 13.24 4.08 -2.98
N GLN A 11 13.21 2.75 -3.16
CA GLN A 11 13.70 2.07 -4.35
C GLN A 11 12.56 1.87 -5.35
N CYS A 12 12.44 2.82 -6.28
CA CYS A 12 11.34 2.88 -7.23
C CYS A 12 11.63 2.18 -8.58
N ASP A 13 12.80 1.55 -8.73
CA ASP A 13 13.30 0.97 -9.98
C ASP A 13 12.38 -0.11 -10.58
N ASN A 14 11.55 -0.75 -9.76
CA ASN A 14 10.62 -1.80 -10.17
C ASN A 14 9.19 -1.30 -10.39
N VAL A 15 8.91 0.00 -10.24
CA VAL A 15 7.57 0.54 -10.48
C VAL A 15 7.30 0.60 -11.97
N VAL A 16 6.26 -0.13 -12.38
CA VAL A 16 5.76 -0.15 -13.75
C VAL A 16 4.39 0.52 -13.77
N ALA A 17 4.31 1.73 -14.36
CA ALA A 17 3.05 2.48 -14.47
C ALA A 17 2.04 1.87 -15.47
N SER A 18 2.47 0.89 -16.27
CA SER A 18 1.63 0.19 -17.24
C SER A 18 1.67 -1.32 -17.01
N LYS A 19 0.67 -1.85 -16.30
CA LYS A 19 0.30 -3.26 -16.38
C LYS A 19 -1.20 -3.37 -16.61
N LEU A 20 -1.65 -3.03 -17.81
CA LEU A 20 -2.81 -3.71 -18.36
C LEU A 20 -2.32 -5.12 -18.71
N GLU A 21 -2.34 -6.03 -17.73
CA GLU A 21 -2.55 -7.42 -18.10
C GLU A 21 -3.95 -7.47 -18.70
N ASP A 22 -4.05 -7.87 -19.97
CA ASP A 22 -5.34 -8.04 -20.63
C ASP A 22 -6.22 -8.88 -19.72
N ALA A 23 -7.22 -8.26 -19.10
CA ALA A 23 -8.24 -8.98 -18.38
C ALA A 23 -8.95 -9.85 -19.43
N VAL A 24 -8.55 -11.12 -19.51
CA VAL A 24 -9.20 -12.07 -20.41
C VAL A 24 -10.61 -12.23 -19.88
N ILE A 25 -11.57 -11.58 -20.55
CA ILE A 25 -12.99 -11.83 -20.31
C ILE A 25 -13.24 -13.27 -20.73
N VAL A 26 -13.29 -14.17 -19.75
CA VAL A 26 -13.60 -15.57 -20.00
C VAL A 26 -15.12 -15.73 -19.99
N ASP A 27 -15.69 -16.03 -21.16
CA ASP A 27 -17.12 -16.31 -21.35
C ASP A 27 -17.50 -17.71 -20.83
N THR A 28 -17.10 -18.03 -19.60
CA THR A 28 -17.44 -19.27 -18.91
C THR A 28 -18.26 -18.97 -17.66
N PRO A 29 -19.16 -19.89 -17.24
CA PRO A 29 -19.88 -19.77 -15.98
C PRO A 29 -18.91 -19.46 -14.84
N HIS A 30 -19.34 -18.66 -13.85
CA HIS A 30 -18.55 -18.18 -12.70
C HIS A 30 -17.90 -19.31 -11.90
N VAL A 31 -16.88 -19.94 -12.45
CA VAL A 31 -16.06 -20.97 -11.84
C VAL A 31 -14.78 -20.27 -11.39
N LEU A 32 -14.60 -20.17 -10.08
CA LEU A 32 -13.34 -19.71 -9.50
C LEU A 32 -12.24 -20.71 -9.87
N LYS A 33 -11.52 -20.47 -10.96
CA LYS A 33 -10.29 -21.19 -11.25
C LYS A 33 -9.22 -20.60 -10.34
N ALA A 34 -8.56 -21.46 -9.55
CA ALA A 34 -7.35 -21.10 -8.85
C ALA A 34 -6.28 -20.75 -9.90
N THR A 35 -6.19 -19.47 -10.23
CA THR A 35 -5.16 -18.94 -11.10
C THR A 35 -3.97 -18.61 -10.21
N TYR A 36 -2.89 -19.39 -10.33
CA TYR A 36 -1.63 -18.98 -9.74
C TYR A 36 -1.16 -17.73 -10.49
N ARG A 37 -1.17 -16.60 -9.79
CA ARG A 37 -0.53 -15.36 -10.24
C ARG A 37 0.65 -15.08 -9.34
N LYS A 38 1.81 -14.87 -9.95
CA LYS A 38 3.05 -14.54 -9.23
C LYS A 38 2.85 -13.28 -8.38
N ASP A 39 2.20 -12.26 -8.91
CA ASP A 39 1.93 -11.01 -8.20
C ASP A 39 1.12 -11.24 -6.92
N ASN A 40 0.09 -12.10 -6.94
CA ASN A 40 -0.66 -12.47 -5.73
C ASN A 40 0.20 -13.22 -4.69
N ALA A 41 1.21 -13.98 -5.13
CA ALA A 41 2.11 -14.69 -4.22
C ALA A 41 3.13 -13.73 -3.59
N ASP A 42 3.65 -12.80 -4.39
CA ASP A 42 4.57 -11.75 -3.94
C ASP A 42 3.86 -10.81 -2.94
N GLU A 43 2.61 -10.44 -3.18
CA GLU A 43 1.77 -9.66 -2.26
C GLU A 43 1.59 -10.37 -0.91
N ARG A 44 1.24 -11.67 -0.90
CA ARG A 44 1.12 -12.43 0.37
C ARG A 44 2.44 -12.53 1.13
N SER A 45 3.56 -12.67 0.42
CA SER A 45 4.88 -12.67 1.04
C SER A 45 5.19 -11.32 1.68
N TRP A 46 4.83 -10.22 1.02
CA TRP A 46 4.94 -8.88 1.55
C TRP A 46 4.06 -8.64 2.78
N GLU A 47 2.77 -8.99 2.72
CA GLU A 47 1.83 -8.88 3.85
C GLU A 47 2.35 -9.63 5.08
N LYS A 48 2.85 -10.86 4.87
CA LYS A 48 3.44 -11.66 5.94
C LYS A 48 4.65 -10.97 6.57
N ALA A 49 5.53 -10.40 5.75
CA ALA A 49 6.71 -9.68 6.21
C ALA A 49 6.34 -8.44 7.05
N MET A 50 5.32 -7.70 6.62
CA MET A 50 4.76 -6.56 7.35
C MET A 50 4.18 -6.96 8.71
N MET A 51 3.42 -8.05 8.75
CA MET A 51 2.84 -8.59 9.99
C MET A 51 3.92 -9.11 10.95
N ASP A 52 4.95 -9.77 10.44
CA ASP A 52 6.07 -10.26 11.24
C ASP A 52 6.86 -9.08 11.85
N LEU A 53 7.03 -7.99 11.09
CA LEU A 53 7.68 -6.78 11.57
C LEU A 53 6.85 -6.04 12.63
N GLY A 54 5.53 -5.96 12.43
CA GLY A 54 4.61 -5.43 13.42
C GLY A 54 4.65 -6.21 14.73
N ARG A 55 4.63 -7.55 14.64
CA ARG A 55 4.79 -8.44 15.80
C ARG A 55 6.12 -8.23 16.51
N ALA A 56 7.23 -8.12 15.78
CA ALA A 56 8.55 -7.82 16.35
C ALA A 56 8.59 -6.44 17.04
N SER A 57 7.72 -5.53 16.64
CA SER A 57 7.57 -4.18 17.19
C SER A 57 6.48 -4.10 18.28
N ASN A 58 5.96 -5.24 18.76
CA ASN A 58 4.88 -5.34 19.75
C ASN A 58 3.55 -4.68 19.33
N LEU A 59 3.29 -4.58 18.03
CA LEU A 59 2.02 -4.09 17.50
C LEU A 59 0.96 -5.20 17.55
N THR A 60 -0.30 -4.80 17.75
CA THR A 60 -1.44 -5.68 17.50
C THR A 60 -1.58 -5.94 16.00
N VAL A 61 -2.40 -6.94 15.64
CA VAL A 61 -2.74 -7.22 14.23
C VAL A 61 -3.31 -5.97 13.57
N SER A 62 -4.31 -5.33 14.18
CA SER A 62 -4.93 -4.13 13.61
C SER A 62 -3.98 -2.94 13.51
N GLN A 63 -3.04 -2.79 14.45
CA GLN A 63 -1.98 -1.78 14.31
C GLN A 63 -1.05 -2.10 13.14
N SER A 64 -0.69 -3.37 12.96
CA SER A 64 0.16 -3.80 11.85
C SER A 64 -0.52 -3.59 10.49
N GLU A 65 -1.83 -3.82 10.40
CA GLU A 65 -2.64 -3.52 9.21
C GLU A 65 -2.63 -2.02 8.89
N VAL A 66 -2.79 -1.15 9.90
CA VAL A 66 -2.70 0.30 9.73
C VAL A 66 -1.31 0.72 9.23
N GLU A 67 -0.24 0.15 9.81
CA GLU A 67 1.12 0.43 9.36
C GLU A 67 1.37 -0.04 7.92
N MET A 68 0.78 -1.17 7.52
CA MET A 68 0.83 -1.66 6.15
C MET A 68 0.20 -0.67 5.16
N VAL A 69 -0.96 -0.10 5.49
CA VAL A 69 -1.60 0.94 4.66
C VAL A 69 -0.70 2.18 4.57
N LYS A 70 -0.16 2.69 5.69
CA LYS A 70 0.75 3.85 5.69
C LYS A 70 1.95 3.65 4.78
N VAL A 71 2.57 2.48 4.90
CA VAL A 71 3.75 2.12 4.12
C VAL A 71 3.40 2.03 2.63
N GLN A 72 2.25 1.45 2.28
CA GLN A 72 1.77 1.42 0.91
C GLN A 72 1.46 2.82 0.37
N THR A 73 0.85 3.71 1.17
CA THR A 73 0.61 5.12 0.82
C THR A 73 1.92 5.85 0.50
N LEU A 74 2.97 5.65 1.31
CA LEU A 74 4.29 6.25 1.03
C LEU A 74 4.96 5.66 -0.21
N MET A 75 4.83 4.36 -0.46
CA MET A 75 5.32 3.74 -1.68
C MET A 75 4.64 4.36 -2.92
N TYR A 76 3.33 4.56 -2.89
CA TYR A 76 2.60 5.20 -3.98
C TYR A 76 3.06 6.65 -4.19
N GLU A 77 3.11 7.44 -3.13
CA GLU A 77 3.56 8.83 -3.19
C GLU A 77 5.00 8.98 -3.70
N ASN A 78 5.91 8.12 -3.27
CA ASN A 78 7.33 8.27 -3.58
C ASN A 78 7.74 7.65 -4.92
N CYS A 79 7.05 6.59 -5.35
CA CYS A 79 7.53 5.77 -6.47
C CYS A 79 6.63 5.79 -7.70
N PHE A 80 5.37 6.22 -7.61
CA PHE A 80 4.52 6.37 -8.79
C PHE A 80 4.51 7.82 -9.27
N PRO A 81 4.43 8.05 -10.60
CA PRO A 81 4.37 9.41 -11.13
C PRO A 81 3.08 10.11 -10.69
N GLY A 82 3.20 11.33 -10.15
CA GLY A 82 2.10 12.11 -9.62
C GLY A 82 2.19 12.28 -8.11
N THR A 83 1.10 12.68 -7.48
CA THR A 83 0.93 12.69 -6.03
C THR A 83 -0.46 12.17 -5.71
N ILE A 84 -0.65 11.66 -4.50
CA ILE A 84 -1.98 11.29 -4.01
C ILE A 84 -2.84 12.56 -3.94
N GLN A 85 -3.92 12.59 -4.71
CA GLN A 85 -4.83 13.71 -4.82
C GLN A 85 -6.22 13.34 -4.30
N ASP A 86 -6.96 14.36 -3.88
CA ASP A 86 -8.35 14.18 -3.48
C ASP A 86 -9.22 13.95 -4.73
N PHE A 87 -10.43 13.48 -4.52
CA PHE A 87 -11.39 13.33 -5.61
C PHE A 87 -11.74 14.69 -6.23
N ASP A 88 -12.02 14.68 -7.53
CA ASP A 88 -12.45 15.86 -8.25
C ASP A 88 -13.70 16.51 -7.59
N PRO A 89 -13.78 17.86 -7.48
CA PRO A 89 -14.91 18.53 -6.86
C PRO A 89 -16.27 18.21 -7.49
N GLU A 90 -16.35 18.00 -8.81
CA GLU A 90 -17.57 17.61 -9.50
C GLU A 90 -18.00 16.20 -9.08
N PHE A 91 -17.04 15.27 -9.00
CA PHE A 91 -17.30 13.93 -8.47
C PHE A 91 -17.78 13.97 -7.02
N LYS A 92 -17.12 14.76 -6.16
CA LYS A 92 -17.51 14.91 -4.75
C LYS A 92 -18.92 15.49 -4.62
N LYS A 93 -19.28 16.45 -5.46
CA LYS A 93 -20.65 16.99 -5.52
C LYS A 93 -21.67 15.93 -5.97
N LEU A 94 -21.33 15.12 -6.96
CA LEU A 94 -22.21 14.04 -7.43
C LEU A 94 -22.46 12.99 -6.34
N MET A 95 -21.44 12.70 -5.52
CA MET A 95 -21.49 11.69 -4.46
C MET A 95 -21.93 12.23 -3.10
N GLY A 96 -22.17 13.54 -2.95
CA GLY A 96 -22.53 14.16 -1.67
C GLY A 96 -21.40 14.16 -0.63
N MET A 97 -20.15 14.29 -1.10
CA MET A 97 -18.91 14.23 -0.32
C MET A 97 -18.15 15.56 -0.32
N GLU A 98 -18.81 16.69 -0.57
CA GLU A 98 -18.16 17.98 -0.82
C GLU A 98 -17.23 18.42 0.32
N ASN A 99 -17.61 18.09 1.56
CA ASN A 99 -16.86 18.46 2.76
C ASN A 99 -15.96 17.35 3.30
N MET A 100 -15.79 16.25 2.56
CA MET A 100 -14.97 15.10 2.97
C MET A 100 -13.68 15.07 2.16
N LYS A 101 -12.55 14.75 2.77
CA LYS A 101 -11.30 14.49 2.06
C LYS A 101 -11.15 12.98 1.85
N SER A 102 -10.55 12.55 0.74
CA SER A 102 -10.25 11.14 0.54
C SER A 102 -9.35 10.61 1.67
N HIS A 103 -9.56 9.36 2.04
CA HIS A 103 -8.82 8.72 3.12
C HIS A 103 -7.31 8.75 2.88
N ASP A 104 -6.88 8.51 1.65
CA ASP A 104 -5.45 8.42 1.32
C ASP A 104 -4.75 9.78 1.40
N VAL A 105 -5.45 10.88 1.06
CA VAL A 105 -4.91 12.23 1.25
C VAL A 105 -4.83 12.58 2.73
N MET A 106 -5.89 12.28 3.51
CA MET A 106 -5.85 12.48 4.97
C MET A 106 -4.71 11.70 5.62
N LEU A 107 -4.51 10.45 5.19
CA LEU A 107 -3.46 9.60 5.71
C LEU A 107 -2.08 10.14 5.33
N LEU A 108 -1.85 10.50 4.06
CA LEU A 108 -0.60 11.07 3.61
C LEU A 108 -0.23 12.36 4.36
N GLU A 109 -1.20 13.27 4.53
CA GLU A 109 -1.02 14.49 5.30
C GLU A 109 -0.65 14.18 6.76
N SER A 110 -1.37 13.24 7.41
CA SER A 110 -1.12 12.86 8.81
C SER A 110 0.25 12.19 9.03
N ILE A 111 0.77 11.49 8.01
CA ILE A 111 2.13 10.94 8.05
C ILE A 111 3.15 12.08 7.91
N LYS A 112 2.94 13.00 6.96
CA LYS A 112 3.86 14.11 6.66
C LYS A 112 3.93 15.14 7.80
N ASP A 113 2.81 15.41 8.48
CA ASP A 113 2.75 16.34 9.61
C ASP A 113 3.16 15.70 10.95
N GLY A 114 3.36 14.38 10.97
CA GLY A 114 3.82 13.62 12.13
C GLY A 114 2.73 13.34 13.17
N SER A 115 1.46 13.66 12.91
CA SER A 115 0.34 13.28 13.78
C SER A 115 0.05 11.78 13.75
N ASN A 116 0.45 11.10 12.68
CA ASN A 116 0.30 9.65 12.48
C ASN A 116 1.56 9.03 11.86
N PRO A 117 2.71 9.03 12.57
CA PRO A 117 3.98 8.57 12.03
C PRO A 117 3.97 7.05 11.80
N ILE A 118 4.94 6.56 11.01
CA ILE A 118 5.21 5.12 10.91
C ILE A 118 5.87 4.64 12.22
N LEU A 119 5.30 3.59 12.79
CA LEU A 119 5.75 2.97 14.03
C LEU A 119 6.68 1.77 13.77
N LEU A 120 6.66 1.24 12.54
CA LEU A 120 7.56 0.17 12.15
C LEU A 120 9.01 0.69 11.98
N PRO A 121 10.01 -0.13 12.31
CA PRO A 121 11.42 0.25 12.17
C PRO A 121 11.83 0.35 10.69
N VAL A 122 11.99 1.58 10.21
CA VAL A 122 12.27 1.89 8.80
C VAL A 122 13.66 1.42 8.35
N ASP A 123 14.66 1.49 9.24
CA ASP A 123 16.05 1.12 8.94
C ASP A 123 16.42 -0.33 9.28
N SER A 124 15.52 -1.11 9.88
CA SER A 124 15.79 -2.52 10.17
C SER A 124 15.58 -3.40 8.94
N GLY A 125 16.50 -4.36 8.71
CA GLY A 125 16.26 -5.47 7.80
C GLY A 125 15.15 -6.39 8.33
N LEU A 126 14.55 -7.19 7.44
CA LEU A 126 13.65 -8.26 7.87
C LEU A 126 14.38 -9.19 8.84
N PRO A 127 13.74 -9.66 9.93
CA PRO A 127 14.33 -10.72 10.74
C PRO A 127 14.59 -11.91 9.84
N SER A 128 15.85 -12.32 9.74
CA SER A 128 16.23 -13.56 9.08
C SER A 128 15.50 -14.71 9.78
N THR A 129 14.68 -15.45 9.05
CA THR A 129 14.11 -16.73 9.51
C THR A 129 15.18 -17.77 9.75
#